data_AF-A0A6N8HF30-F1
#
_entry.id   AF-A0A6N8HF30-F1
#
_cell.length_a   1.000
_cell.length_b   1.000
_cell.length_c   1.000
_cell.angle_alpha   90.00
_cell.angle_beta   90.00
_cell.angle_gamma   90.00
#
_symmetry.space_group_name_H-M   'P 1'
#
loop_
_entity.id
_entity.type
_entity.pdbx_description
1 polymer ?
#
loop_
_entity_poly.entity_id
_entity_poly.type
_entity_poly.pdbx_seq_one_letter_code
_entity_poly.pdbx_strand_id
1 'polypeptide(L)'
;MRDNKPLEQEALSCATFKVSKYGYKFSHPNFDKNGGDFFIEEELADGLHKIILCQSKGRNITENNSNLKIHTNYVKDNFLLFLYLKDDNYDNEDTLFFFTREDIQKWEIRNENYYLNIQKNSLDNSIFASNKFNKTNSEKIADILQNINAGKKIEYKTITNLNTLNSLLVLWKTIGSLPDSNLTKLLLEDFDNYPYINIEQFIFLLCITIHNEENLEFQNSIDWAFQYLKFFNDAPPSDYILDFKTQKTTYPSFMVTYNKTYLEYIENEIEKGFKLQMGDIEEYFECYLFQSGEYFLKYARTGNYL
;
A
#
# COMPACT_ATOMS: atom_id res chain seq x y z
N MET A 1 13.26 -12.51 -34.35
CA MET A 1 13.63 -11.94 -33.04
C MET A 1 13.22 -13.00 -32.02
N ARG A 2 14.18 -13.69 -31.38
CA ARG A 2 13.86 -14.77 -30.43
C ARG A 2 13.18 -14.14 -29.21
N ASP A 3 12.04 -14.68 -28.80
CA ASP A 3 11.31 -14.18 -27.64
C ASP A 3 12.13 -14.52 -26.38
N ASN A 4 12.78 -13.52 -25.79
CA ASN A 4 13.56 -13.70 -24.57
C ASN A 4 12.67 -13.70 -23.32
N LYS A 5 11.36 -13.41 -23.44
CA LYS A 5 10.44 -13.32 -22.30
C LYS A 5 10.42 -14.55 -21.39
N PRO A 6 10.43 -15.80 -21.89
CA PRO A 6 10.45 -16.97 -21.01
C PRO A 6 11.71 -17.02 -20.14
N LEU A 7 12.86 -16.67 -20.71
CA LEU A 7 14.13 -16.66 -19.98
C LEU A 7 14.22 -15.51 -18.97
N GLU A 8 13.65 -14.35 -19.32
CA GLU A 8 13.55 -13.21 -18.39
C GLU A 8 12.60 -13.53 -17.21
N GLN A 9 11.51 -14.27 -17.44
CA GLN A 9 10.61 -14.76 -16.38
C GLN A 9 11.29 -15.81 -15.48
N GLU A 10 12.05 -16.73 -16.08
CA GLU A 10 12.85 -17.72 -15.34
C GLU A 10 13.87 -17.01 -14.44
N ALA A 11 14.57 -16.00 -14.99
CA ALA A 11 15.52 -15.18 -14.24
C ALA A 11 14.86 -14.44 -13.07
N LEU A 12 13.72 -13.78 -13.31
CA LEU A 12 12.96 -13.08 -12.28
C LEU A 12 12.50 -14.03 -11.17
N SER A 13 11.95 -15.20 -11.53
CA SER A 13 11.47 -16.19 -10.57
C SER A 13 12.61 -16.74 -9.71
N CYS A 14 13.76 -17.00 -10.32
CA CYS A 14 14.96 -17.45 -9.60
C CYS A 14 15.46 -16.37 -8.61
N ALA A 15 15.52 -15.12 -9.06
CA ALA A 15 15.94 -13.98 -8.24
C ALA A 15 15.04 -13.79 -7.02
N THR A 16 13.73 -13.70 -7.22
CA THR A 16 12.76 -13.45 -6.14
C THR A 16 12.68 -14.62 -5.16
N PHE A 17 12.75 -15.87 -5.65
CA PHE A 17 12.82 -17.05 -4.80
C PHE A 17 14.04 -16.99 -3.87
N LYS A 18 15.23 -16.68 -4.38
CA LYS A 18 16.45 -16.60 -3.56
C LYS A 18 16.45 -15.42 -2.60
N VAL A 19 15.97 -14.25 -3.04
CA VAL A 19 15.79 -13.07 -2.19
C VAL A 19 14.90 -13.43 -0.98
N SER A 20 13.78 -14.10 -1.21
CA SER A 20 12.89 -14.59 -0.15
C SER A 20 13.54 -15.66 0.73
N LYS A 21 14.25 -16.62 0.14
CA LYS A 21 15.01 -17.67 0.85
C LYS A 21 16.04 -17.09 1.82
N TYR A 22 16.59 -15.91 1.53
CA TYR A 22 17.53 -15.19 2.39
C TYR A 22 16.87 -14.18 3.34
N GLY A 23 15.53 -14.15 3.41
CA GLY A 23 14.77 -13.39 4.39
C GLY A 23 14.42 -11.95 3.99
N TYR A 24 14.64 -11.57 2.74
CA TYR A 24 14.28 -10.25 2.24
C TYR A 24 12.86 -10.25 1.68
N LYS A 25 12.07 -9.22 2.03
CA LYS A 25 10.76 -8.98 1.44
C LYS A 25 10.93 -8.35 0.05
N PHE A 26 10.03 -8.69 -0.87
CA PHE A 26 10.04 -8.12 -2.21
C PHE A 26 8.63 -7.91 -2.75
N SER A 27 8.50 -6.95 -3.67
CA SER A 27 7.24 -6.57 -4.32
C SER A 27 7.45 -6.39 -5.83
N HIS A 28 6.45 -6.70 -6.65
CA HIS A 28 6.48 -6.46 -8.09
C HIS A 28 5.81 -5.12 -8.44
N PRO A 29 6.40 -4.30 -9.33
CA PRO A 29 5.71 -3.12 -9.83
C PRO A 29 4.51 -3.50 -10.69
N ASN A 30 3.41 -2.75 -10.55
CA ASN A 30 2.24 -2.87 -11.43
C ASN A 30 2.46 -2.23 -12.82
N PHE A 31 3.59 -1.54 -13.04
CA PHE A 31 3.92 -0.87 -14.29
C PHE A 31 5.43 -0.92 -14.57
N ASP A 32 5.80 -1.15 -15.82
CA ASP A 32 7.20 -1.23 -16.26
C ASP A 32 7.75 0.18 -16.51
N LYS A 33 8.41 0.77 -15.50
CA LYS A 33 9.01 2.11 -15.59
C LYS A 33 10.41 2.10 -14.98
N ASN A 34 11.38 2.67 -15.71
CA ASN A 34 12.79 2.79 -15.32
C ASN A 34 13.55 1.46 -15.15
N GLY A 35 13.08 0.37 -15.78
CA GLY A 35 13.81 -0.89 -15.86
C GLY A 35 13.87 -1.72 -14.58
N GLY A 36 13.05 -1.40 -13.56
CA GLY A 36 12.90 -2.24 -12.37
C GLY A 36 11.88 -3.36 -12.59
N ASP A 37 12.29 -4.60 -12.42
CA ASP A 37 11.44 -5.79 -12.55
C ASP A 37 10.81 -6.20 -11.20
N PHE A 38 11.44 -5.83 -10.08
CA PHE A 38 10.92 -5.97 -8.72
C PHE A 38 11.63 -5.01 -7.75
N PHE A 39 11.14 -4.93 -6.52
CA PHE A 39 11.72 -4.14 -5.44
C PHE A 39 12.04 -5.03 -4.25
N ILE A 40 13.18 -4.81 -3.61
CA ILE A 40 13.42 -5.33 -2.26
C ILE A 40 13.06 -4.22 -1.29
N GLU A 41 12.28 -4.55 -0.28
CA GLU A 41 11.71 -3.59 0.67
C GLU A 41 12.07 -3.94 2.11
N GLU A 42 12.42 -2.90 2.88
CA GLU A 42 12.53 -2.95 4.33
C GLU A 42 11.56 -1.92 4.92
N GLU A 43 10.58 -2.41 5.67
CA GLU A 43 9.65 -1.57 6.42
C GLU A 43 10.34 -1.02 7.66
N LEU A 44 10.25 0.28 7.83
CA LEU A 44 10.66 1.03 9.01
C LEU A 44 9.40 1.42 9.82
N ALA A 45 9.61 2.02 11.00
CA ALA A 45 8.51 2.61 11.76
C ALA A 45 7.74 3.67 10.94
N ASP A 46 6.48 3.89 11.30
CA ASP A 46 5.60 4.92 10.74
C ASP A 46 5.29 4.79 9.24
N GLY A 47 5.26 3.54 8.73
CA GLY A 47 4.91 3.26 7.32
C GLY A 47 5.97 3.75 6.32
N LEU A 48 7.19 3.99 6.78
CA LEU A 48 8.32 4.33 5.92
C LEU A 48 8.96 3.06 5.37
N HIS A 49 9.38 3.09 4.11
CA HIS A 49 10.04 1.94 3.48
C HIS A 49 11.37 2.36 2.85
N LYS A 50 12.37 1.51 2.99
CA LYS A 50 13.58 1.56 2.17
C LYS A 50 13.44 0.60 1.02
N ILE A 51 13.77 1.07 -0.19
CA ILE A 51 13.54 0.31 -1.42
C ILE A 51 14.78 0.27 -2.28
N ILE A 52 15.14 -0.95 -2.66
CA ILE A 52 16.13 -1.24 -3.69
C ILE A 52 15.40 -1.60 -4.98
N LEU A 53 15.68 -0.84 -6.04
CA LEU A 53 15.24 -1.12 -7.40
C LEU A 53 16.04 -2.30 -7.95
N CYS A 54 15.35 -3.39 -8.27
CA CYS A 54 15.99 -4.59 -8.78
C CYS A 54 15.60 -4.82 -10.24
N GLN A 55 16.61 -4.99 -11.09
CA GLN A 55 16.44 -5.44 -12.46
C GLN A 55 16.88 -6.90 -12.57
N SER A 56 16.10 -7.72 -13.27
CA SER A 56 16.44 -9.10 -13.60
C SER A 56 16.75 -9.23 -15.08
N LYS A 57 17.81 -9.99 -15.40
CA LYS A 57 18.23 -10.28 -16.77
C LYS A 57 18.61 -11.74 -16.91
N GLY A 58 17.98 -12.43 -17.86
CA GLY A 58 18.31 -13.81 -18.21
C GLY A 58 19.16 -13.92 -19.47
N ARG A 59 20.27 -14.67 -19.45
CA ARG A 59 21.13 -14.89 -20.63
C ARG A 59 21.47 -16.36 -20.79
N ASN A 60 21.32 -16.87 -22.00
CA ASN A 60 21.77 -18.21 -22.35
C ASN A 60 23.24 -18.14 -22.76
N ILE A 61 24.09 -18.97 -22.16
CA ILE A 61 25.54 -19.00 -22.38
C ILE A 61 26.04 -20.30 -23.04
N THR A 62 25.13 -21.18 -23.49
CA THR A 62 25.49 -22.52 -24.01
C THR A 62 26.17 -22.46 -25.39
N GLU A 63 25.67 -21.62 -26.29
CA GLU A 63 26.09 -21.66 -27.71
C GLU A 63 26.97 -20.47 -28.14
N ASN A 64 26.66 -19.26 -27.68
CA ASN A 64 27.26 -18.02 -28.19
C ASN A 64 27.60 -17.04 -27.06
N ASN A 65 28.57 -16.14 -27.35
CA ASN A 65 28.78 -14.97 -26.50
C ASN A 65 27.51 -14.11 -26.47
N SER A 66 27.24 -13.54 -25.30
CA SER A 66 26.10 -12.67 -25.09
C SER A 66 26.57 -11.33 -24.53
N ASN A 67 25.71 -10.32 -24.65
CA ASN A 67 25.96 -9.03 -24.04
C ASN A 67 24.78 -8.63 -23.17
N LEU A 68 25.10 -8.07 -22.02
CA LEU A 68 24.17 -7.42 -21.14
C LEU A 68 24.38 -5.91 -21.26
N LYS A 69 23.26 -5.17 -21.32
CA LYS A 69 23.24 -3.72 -21.42
C LYS A 69 22.33 -3.17 -20.34
N ILE A 70 22.82 -2.19 -19.59
CA ILE A 70 22.05 -1.48 -18.57
C ILE A 70 22.16 0.02 -18.85
N HIS A 71 21.02 0.70 -18.97
CA HIS A 71 21.03 2.12 -19.22
C HIS A 71 21.66 2.88 -18.04
N THR A 72 22.56 3.80 -18.33
CA THR A 72 23.32 4.55 -17.31
C THR A 72 22.42 5.28 -16.31
N ASN A 73 21.29 5.83 -16.78
CA ASN A 73 20.28 6.46 -15.93
C ASN A 73 19.61 5.53 -14.90
N TYR A 74 19.64 4.21 -15.08
CA TYR A 74 19.03 3.26 -14.13
C TYR A 74 19.94 2.99 -12.92
N VAL A 75 21.25 3.10 -13.11
CA VAL A 75 22.25 2.76 -12.10
C VAL A 75 22.38 3.89 -11.07
N LYS A 76 21.60 3.81 -10.00
CA LYS A 76 21.59 4.71 -8.84
C LYS A 76 22.07 3.97 -7.57
N ASP A 77 22.21 4.69 -6.45
CA ASP A 77 22.66 4.12 -5.16
C ASP A 77 21.81 2.93 -4.69
N ASN A 78 20.52 2.93 -5.03
CA ASN A 78 19.58 1.89 -4.65
C ASN A 78 19.28 0.91 -5.79
N PHE A 79 20.18 0.73 -6.76
CA PHE A 79 19.99 -0.18 -7.89
C PHE A 79 20.76 -1.49 -7.71
N LEU A 80 20.07 -2.61 -7.94
CA LEU A 80 20.67 -3.94 -8.03
C LEU A 80 20.29 -4.60 -9.35
N LEU A 81 21.25 -5.31 -9.93
CA LEU A 81 21.00 -6.17 -11.08
C LEU A 81 21.18 -7.62 -10.67
N PHE A 82 20.18 -8.44 -10.98
CA PHE A 82 20.26 -9.89 -10.95
C PHE A 82 20.46 -10.42 -12.37
N LEU A 83 21.53 -11.18 -12.58
CA LEU A 83 21.85 -11.82 -13.85
C LEU A 83 21.79 -13.33 -13.68
N TYR A 84 20.84 -13.94 -14.36
CA TYR A 84 20.71 -15.39 -14.45
C TYR A 84 21.38 -15.88 -15.74
N LEU A 85 22.37 -16.77 -15.59
CA LEU A 85 23.03 -17.41 -16.73
C LEU A 85 22.51 -18.83 -16.89
N LYS A 86 21.74 -19.07 -17.95
CA LYS A 86 21.25 -20.41 -18.26
C LYS A 86 22.36 -21.23 -18.91
N ASP A 87 22.71 -22.31 -18.23
CA ASP A 87 23.60 -23.36 -18.71
C ASP A 87 22.93 -24.71 -18.38
N ASP A 88 22.73 -25.55 -19.39
CA ASP A 88 22.02 -26.83 -19.23
C ASP A 88 22.78 -27.83 -18.34
N ASN A 89 24.04 -27.54 -17.98
CA ASN A 89 24.88 -28.39 -17.12
C ASN A 89 24.88 -27.98 -15.64
N TYR A 90 24.24 -26.87 -15.27
CA TYR A 90 24.25 -26.34 -13.91
C TYR A 90 22.83 -26.15 -13.39
N ASP A 91 22.65 -26.36 -12.08
CA ASP A 91 21.39 -26.04 -11.43
C ASP A 91 21.10 -24.54 -11.49
N ASN A 92 19.84 -24.19 -11.73
CA ASN A 92 19.39 -22.80 -11.90
C ASN A 92 19.76 -21.88 -10.72
N GLU A 93 19.88 -22.42 -9.52
CA GLU A 93 20.31 -21.66 -8.35
C GLU A 93 21.80 -21.28 -8.44
N ASP A 94 22.67 -22.11 -9.01
CA ASP A 94 24.11 -21.89 -9.01
C ASP A 94 24.60 -20.84 -10.00
N THR A 95 23.71 -20.40 -10.91
CA THR A 95 24.03 -19.48 -12.00
C THR A 95 23.33 -18.11 -11.87
N LEU A 96 22.85 -17.78 -10.67
CA LEU A 96 22.36 -16.45 -10.36
C LEU A 96 23.46 -15.59 -9.74
N PHE A 97 23.67 -14.42 -10.34
CA PHE A 97 24.66 -13.43 -9.94
C PHE A 97 23.96 -12.12 -9.62
N PHE A 98 24.53 -11.32 -8.73
CA PHE A 98 24.03 -9.98 -8.43
C PHE A 98 25.15 -8.95 -8.57
N PHE A 99 24.83 -7.78 -9.10
CA PHE A 99 25.78 -6.70 -9.29
C PHE A 99 25.25 -5.43 -8.62
N THR A 100 26.11 -4.83 -7.79
CA THR A 100 25.86 -3.54 -7.17
C THR A 100 26.09 -2.41 -8.16
N ARG A 101 25.71 -1.19 -7.79
CA ARG A 101 26.08 0.02 -8.53
C ARG A 101 27.59 0.05 -8.79
N GLU A 102 28.40 -0.17 -7.76
CA GLU A 102 29.86 -0.10 -7.82
C GLU A 102 30.43 -1.13 -8.79
N ASP A 103 29.81 -2.30 -8.88
CA ASP A 103 30.23 -3.34 -9.82
C ASP A 103 29.89 -2.98 -11.26
N ILE A 104 28.68 -2.45 -11.50
CA ILE A 104 28.23 -2.06 -12.84
C ILE A 104 29.03 -0.85 -13.36
N GLN A 105 29.40 0.08 -12.48
CA GLN A 105 30.19 1.26 -12.85
C GLN A 105 31.62 0.93 -13.32
N LYS A 106 32.11 -0.30 -13.08
CA LYS A 106 33.39 -0.79 -13.62
C LYS A 106 33.27 -1.28 -15.07
N TRP A 107 32.06 -1.41 -15.61
CA TRP A 107 31.82 -1.90 -16.96
C TRP A 107 32.08 -0.84 -18.03
N GLU A 108 32.29 -1.30 -19.26
CA GLU A 108 32.50 -0.38 -20.39
C GLU A 108 31.20 0.37 -20.73
N ILE A 109 31.30 1.67 -20.97
CA ILE A 109 30.16 2.51 -21.36
C ILE A 109 30.16 2.70 -22.89
N ARG A 110 29.04 2.41 -23.54
CA ARG A 110 28.80 2.72 -24.97
C ARG A 110 27.38 3.22 -25.16
N ASN A 111 27.15 4.29 -25.92
CA ASN A 111 25.79 4.79 -26.23
C ASN A 111 24.86 4.82 -24.99
N GLU A 112 25.28 5.48 -23.92
CA GLU A 112 24.50 5.65 -22.67
C GLU A 112 24.18 4.36 -21.90
N ASN A 113 24.84 3.24 -22.22
CA ASN A 113 24.64 1.97 -21.54
C ASN A 113 25.96 1.42 -21.00
N TYR A 114 25.92 0.80 -19.82
CA TYR A 114 26.97 -0.07 -19.31
C TYR A 114 26.88 -1.44 -20.00
N TYR A 115 28.02 -2.00 -20.40
CA TYR A 115 28.13 -3.27 -21.13
C TYR A 115 28.93 -4.30 -20.37
N LEU A 116 28.31 -5.45 -20.11
CA LEU A 116 29.02 -6.66 -19.71
C LEU A 116 29.01 -7.65 -20.87
N ASN A 117 30.19 -8.00 -21.34
CA ASN A 117 30.38 -9.09 -22.30
C ASN A 117 30.42 -10.42 -21.54
N ILE A 118 29.53 -11.33 -21.91
CA ILE A 118 29.35 -12.63 -21.29
C ILE A 118 29.86 -13.67 -22.28
N GLN A 119 31.08 -14.13 -22.07
CA GLN A 119 31.68 -15.16 -22.93
C GLN A 119 31.02 -16.52 -22.69
N LYS A 120 31.10 -17.40 -23.68
CA LYS A 120 30.84 -18.83 -23.51
C LYS A 120 31.73 -19.38 -22.37
N ASN A 121 31.16 -20.15 -21.45
CA ASN A 121 31.83 -20.68 -20.25
C ASN A 121 32.32 -19.61 -19.25
N SER A 122 31.65 -18.46 -19.19
CA SER A 122 32.04 -17.36 -18.29
C SER A 122 31.78 -17.61 -16.81
N LEU A 123 31.14 -18.72 -16.41
CA LEU A 123 30.82 -19.03 -15.01
C LEU A 123 32.06 -19.01 -14.10
N ASP A 124 33.23 -19.42 -14.62
CA ASP A 124 34.49 -19.46 -13.87
C ASP A 124 35.27 -18.13 -13.89
N ASN A 125 34.78 -17.11 -14.60
CA ASN A 125 35.43 -15.81 -14.61
C ASN A 125 35.29 -15.15 -13.23
N SER A 126 36.39 -14.56 -12.75
CA SER A 126 36.49 -13.82 -11.48
C SER A 126 35.33 -12.87 -11.19
N ILE A 127 34.78 -12.22 -12.23
CA ILE A 127 33.62 -11.33 -12.11
C ILE A 127 32.39 -12.11 -11.62
N PHE A 128 32.09 -13.27 -12.19
CA PHE A 128 30.93 -14.07 -11.80
C PHE A 128 31.17 -14.79 -10.48
N ALA A 129 32.37 -15.34 -10.26
CA ALA A 129 32.72 -15.98 -9.00
C ALA A 129 32.55 -15.05 -7.79
N SER A 130 32.99 -13.79 -7.89
CA SER A 130 32.86 -12.79 -6.82
C SER A 130 31.43 -12.26 -6.62
N ASN A 131 30.58 -12.38 -7.64
CA ASN A 131 29.21 -11.83 -7.66
C ASN A 131 28.12 -12.91 -7.59
N LYS A 132 28.47 -14.16 -7.29
CA LYS A 132 27.48 -15.25 -7.12
C LYS A 132 26.48 -14.89 -6.01
N PHE A 133 25.18 -15.00 -6.30
CA PHE A 133 24.15 -14.71 -5.31
C PHE A 133 23.96 -15.90 -4.36
N ASN A 134 24.68 -15.82 -3.24
CA ASN A 134 24.66 -16.78 -2.14
C ASN A 134 24.36 -16.04 -0.83
N LYS A 135 24.23 -16.78 0.27
CA LYS A 135 23.91 -16.20 1.59
C LYS A 135 24.90 -15.10 2.00
N THR A 136 26.20 -15.32 1.87
CA THR A 136 27.23 -14.32 2.23
C THR A 136 27.10 -13.05 1.40
N ASN A 137 26.97 -13.21 0.09
CA ASN A 137 26.83 -12.08 -0.82
C ASN A 137 25.47 -11.35 -0.67
N SER A 138 24.43 -12.03 -0.19
CA SER A 138 23.15 -11.41 0.11
C SER A 138 23.24 -10.38 1.23
N GLU A 139 24.22 -10.48 2.14
CA GLU A 139 24.42 -9.50 3.22
C GLU A 139 24.71 -8.09 2.68
N LYS A 140 25.26 -7.97 1.46
CA LYS A 140 25.44 -6.66 0.79
C LYS A 140 24.11 -5.94 0.54
N ILE A 141 22.98 -6.67 0.47
CA ILE A 141 21.64 -6.07 0.39
C ILE A 141 21.36 -5.28 1.67
N ALA A 142 21.73 -5.81 2.84
CA ALA A 142 21.57 -5.11 4.11
C ALA A 142 22.45 -3.86 4.16
N ASP A 143 23.69 -3.93 3.66
CA ASP A 143 24.57 -2.75 3.57
C ASP A 143 23.98 -1.66 2.68
N ILE A 144 23.41 -2.03 1.52
CA ILE A 144 22.73 -1.08 0.63
C ILE A 144 21.52 -0.47 1.35
N LEU A 145 20.68 -1.29 1.99
CA LEU A 145 19.53 -0.78 2.77
C LEU A 145 19.98 0.18 3.88
N GLN A 146 21.08 -0.10 4.58
CA GLN A 146 21.59 0.81 5.61
C GLN A 146 22.07 2.16 5.02
N ASN A 147 22.73 2.12 3.85
CA ASN A 147 23.34 3.29 3.22
C ASN A 147 22.39 4.10 2.33
N ILE A 148 21.20 3.58 1.99
CA ILE A 148 20.16 4.38 1.38
C ILE A 148 19.75 5.47 2.38
N ASN A 149 20.14 6.70 2.08
CA ASN A 149 19.71 7.88 2.84
C ASN A 149 18.19 7.85 2.97
N ALA A 150 17.70 7.71 4.20
CA ALA A 150 16.28 7.86 4.54
C ALA A 150 15.71 9.23 4.10
N GLY A 151 16.59 10.16 3.69
CA GLY A 151 16.27 11.47 3.12
C GLY A 151 15.74 11.45 1.67
N LYS A 152 15.88 10.35 0.92
CA LYS A 152 14.92 10.05 -0.17
C LYS A 152 13.85 9.16 0.43
N LYS A 153 13.02 9.74 1.31
CA LYS A 153 11.69 9.22 1.59
C LYS A 153 11.01 9.06 0.24
N ILE A 154 11.06 7.87 -0.33
CA ILE A 154 10.00 7.52 -1.25
C ILE A 154 8.88 7.14 -0.29
N GLU A 155 8.02 8.11 0.02
CA GLU A 155 6.73 7.82 0.61
C GLU A 155 5.99 6.94 -0.41
N TYR A 156 6.21 5.64 -0.34
CA TYR A 156 5.18 4.71 -0.75
C TYR A 156 4.13 4.78 0.35
N LYS A 157 3.30 5.82 0.30
CA LYS A 157 1.91 5.57 0.62
C LYS A 157 1.49 4.56 -0.44
N THR A 158 1.32 3.30 -0.06
CA THR A 158 0.41 2.43 -0.80
C THR A 158 -0.87 3.25 -0.87
N ILE A 159 -1.20 3.87 -2.01
CA ILE A 159 -2.47 4.57 -2.14
C ILE A 159 -3.50 3.46 -2.33
N THR A 160 -3.80 2.78 -1.24
CA THR A 160 -5.08 2.13 -1.08
C THR A 160 -6.05 3.23 -0.69
N ASN A 161 -7.28 3.13 -1.14
CA ASN A 161 -8.33 4.01 -0.65
C ASN A 161 -8.50 3.93 0.89
N LEU A 162 -8.09 2.83 1.52
CA LEU A 162 -7.95 2.72 2.99
C LEU A 162 -6.90 3.67 3.59
N ASN A 163 -5.71 3.79 2.98
CA ASN A 163 -4.69 4.74 3.43
C ASN A 163 -5.12 6.20 3.20
N THR A 164 -5.90 6.45 2.15
CA THR A 164 -6.56 7.73 1.90
C THR A 164 -7.60 8.01 2.99
N LEU A 165 -8.48 7.06 3.32
CA LEU A 165 -9.45 7.18 4.41
C LEU A 165 -8.77 7.46 5.75
N ASN A 166 -7.68 6.74 6.07
CA ASN A 166 -6.92 6.97 7.28
C ASN A 166 -6.27 8.36 7.32
N SER A 167 -5.72 8.82 6.19
CA SER A 167 -5.14 10.17 6.08
C SER A 167 -6.20 11.25 6.28
N LEU A 168 -7.40 11.06 5.74
CA LEU A 168 -8.53 11.98 5.91
C LEU A 168 -9.06 12.00 7.33
N LEU A 169 -9.15 10.85 7.99
CA LEU A 169 -9.52 10.76 9.39
C LEU A 169 -8.53 11.55 10.27
N VAL A 170 -7.22 11.40 10.03
CA VAL A 170 -6.18 12.17 10.74
C VAL A 170 -6.32 13.68 10.49
N LEU A 171 -6.56 14.10 9.25
CA LEU A 171 -6.77 15.52 8.92
C LEU A 171 -8.02 16.07 9.59
N TRP A 172 -9.11 15.32 9.60
CA TRP A 172 -10.33 15.71 10.30
C TRP A 172 -10.10 15.85 11.81
N LYS A 173 -9.41 14.90 12.45
CA LYS A 173 -9.06 14.97 13.88
C LYS A 173 -8.18 16.18 14.21
N THR A 174 -7.20 16.48 13.34
CA THR A 174 -6.18 17.50 13.63
C THR A 174 -6.68 18.92 13.38
N ILE A 175 -7.44 19.13 12.30
CA ILE A 175 -7.81 20.46 11.82
C ILE A 175 -9.28 20.59 11.40
N GLY A 176 -10.10 19.56 11.60
CA GLY A 176 -11.51 19.56 11.17
C GLY A 176 -11.72 19.55 9.66
N SER A 177 -10.68 19.21 8.88
CA SER A 177 -10.78 19.18 7.42
C SER A 177 -11.58 17.97 6.95
N LEU A 178 -12.51 18.20 6.03
CA LEU A 178 -13.35 17.17 5.42
C LEU A 178 -13.06 17.03 3.92
N PRO A 179 -13.16 15.81 3.37
CA PRO A 179 -13.00 15.58 1.94
C PRO A 179 -14.16 16.15 1.13
N ASP A 180 -13.90 16.49 -0.14
CA ASP A 180 -14.96 16.79 -1.10
C ASP A 180 -15.72 15.53 -1.55
N SER A 181 -16.77 15.73 -2.34
CA SER A 181 -17.61 14.65 -2.86
C SER A 181 -16.89 13.72 -3.83
N ASN A 182 -15.93 14.21 -4.62
CA ASN A 182 -15.17 13.37 -5.55
C ASN A 182 -14.31 12.37 -4.79
N LEU A 183 -13.63 12.84 -3.75
CA LEU A 183 -12.79 11.98 -2.91
C LEU A 183 -13.65 11.01 -2.11
N THR A 184 -14.81 11.45 -1.61
CA THR A 184 -15.76 10.57 -0.93
C THR A 184 -16.30 9.48 -1.86
N LYS A 185 -16.65 9.82 -3.11
CA LYS A 185 -17.09 8.86 -4.13
C LYS A 185 -16.04 7.78 -4.38
N LEU A 186 -14.78 8.18 -4.53
CA LEU A 186 -13.66 7.26 -4.74
C LEU A 186 -13.51 6.26 -3.58
N LEU A 187 -13.68 6.71 -2.33
CA LEU A 187 -13.61 5.84 -1.14
C LEU A 187 -14.77 4.83 -1.07
N LEU A 188 -15.93 5.16 -1.63
CA LEU A 188 -17.11 4.30 -1.65
C LEU A 188 -17.04 3.27 -2.78
N GLU A 189 -16.57 3.65 -3.98
CA GLU A 189 -16.44 2.73 -5.13
C GLU A 189 -15.49 1.56 -4.83
N ASP A 190 -14.49 1.77 -3.97
CA ASP A 190 -13.53 0.74 -3.54
C ASP A 190 -13.82 0.13 -2.17
N PHE A 191 -14.99 0.41 -1.58
CA PHE A 191 -15.33 -0.07 -0.25
C PHE A 191 -15.22 -1.61 -0.13
N ASP A 192 -15.70 -2.34 -1.14
CA ASP A 192 -15.66 -3.81 -1.19
C ASP A 192 -14.22 -4.36 -1.27
N ASN A 193 -13.25 -3.52 -1.63
CA ASN A 193 -11.83 -3.88 -1.76
C ASN A 193 -11.02 -3.61 -0.47
N TYR A 194 -11.64 -3.11 0.61
CA TYR A 194 -10.93 -2.87 1.86
C TYR A 194 -10.58 -4.19 2.57
N PRO A 195 -9.29 -4.50 2.78
CA PRO A 195 -8.90 -5.76 3.44
C PRO A 195 -9.36 -5.81 4.90
N TYR A 196 -9.43 -4.66 5.55
CA TYR A 196 -9.96 -4.48 6.90
C TYR A 196 -10.24 -2.99 7.13
N ILE A 197 -11.46 -2.65 7.56
CA ILE A 197 -11.83 -1.31 8.03
C ILE A 197 -12.15 -1.40 9.52
N ASN A 198 -11.56 -0.55 10.34
CA ASN A 198 -11.91 -0.49 11.75
C ASN A 198 -13.21 0.32 11.95
N ILE A 199 -13.84 0.17 13.10
CA ILE A 199 -15.15 0.78 13.38
C ILE A 199 -15.11 2.31 13.31
N GLU A 200 -14.02 2.94 13.79
CA GLU A 200 -13.85 4.39 13.75
C GLU A 200 -13.80 4.91 12.30
N GLN A 201 -12.98 4.28 11.47
CA GLN A 201 -12.87 4.57 10.04
C GLN A 201 -14.20 4.36 9.33
N PHE A 202 -14.94 3.32 9.73
CA PHE A 202 -16.25 3.02 9.16
C PHE A 202 -17.29 4.10 9.51
N ILE A 203 -17.37 4.50 10.78
CA ILE A 203 -18.23 5.61 11.22
C ILE A 203 -17.85 6.89 10.47
N PHE A 204 -16.55 7.20 10.39
CA PHE A 204 -16.08 8.38 9.68
C PHE A 204 -16.49 8.36 8.21
N LEU A 205 -16.35 7.21 7.53
CA LEU A 205 -16.78 7.03 6.15
C LEU A 205 -18.30 7.30 5.99
N LEU A 206 -19.13 6.84 6.92
CA LEU A 206 -20.58 7.13 6.90
C LEU A 206 -20.85 8.62 7.09
N CYS A 207 -20.15 9.28 8.03
CA CYS A 207 -20.29 10.71 8.27
C CYS A 207 -19.93 11.53 7.02
N ILE A 208 -18.80 11.26 6.37
CA ILE A 208 -18.40 12.00 5.16
C ILE A 208 -19.31 11.69 3.96
N THR A 209 -19.93 10.51 3.93
CA THR A 209 -20.92 10.14 2.92
C THR A 209 -22.17 10.99 3.04
N ILE A 210 -22.73 11.12 4.25
CA ILE A 210 -23.89 11.98 4.51
C ILE A 210 -23.52 13.45 4.35
N HIS A 211 -22.31 13.87 4.71
CA HIS A 211 -21.83 15.24 4.49
C HIS A 211 -21.87 15.65 3.02
N ASN A 212 -21.49 14.73 2.12
CA ASN A 212 -21.30 15.01 0.69
C ASN A 212 -22.47 14.55 -0.19
N GLU A 213 -23.57 14.09 0.41
CA GLU A 213 -24.67 13.45 -0.30
C GLU A 213 -25.19 14.21 -1.53
N GLU A 214 -25.40 15.52 -1.41
CA GLU A 214 -25.99 16.33 -2.49
C GLU A 214 -25.22 16.21 -3.82
N ASN A 215 -23.95 15.81 -3.74
CA ASN A 215 -23.05 15.68 -4.87
C ASN A 215 -22.64 14.21 -5.16
N LEU A 216 -23.26 13.22 -4.51
CA LEU A 216 -23.01 11.80 -4.72
C LEU A 216 -24.17 11.16 -5.50
N GLU A 217 -23.89 10.65 -6.70
CA GLU A 217 -24.82 9.76 -7.42
C GLU A 217 -24.78 8.37 -6.77
N PHE A 218 -25.71 8.08 -5.85
CA PHE A 218 -25.66 6.86 -5.05
C PHE A 218 -26.47 5.71 -5.67
N GLN A 219 -25.91 4.49 -5.70
CA GLN A 219 -26.59 3.29 -6.25
C GLN A 219 -26.56 2.01 -5.38
N ASN A 220 -25.92 1.92 -4.19
CA ASN A 220 -25.92 0.67 -3.39
C ASN A 220 -25.95 0.88 -1.85
N SER A 221 -26.69 0.02 -1.15
CA SER A 221 -27.42 0.22 0.12
C SER A 221 -26.63 0.44 1.42
N ILE A 222 -26.97 1.50 2.15
CA ILE A 222 -26.52 1.75 3.55
C ILE A 222 -27.18 0.77 4.56
N ASP A 223 -28.11 -0.07 4.08
CA ASP A 223 -28.71 -1.14 4.87
C ASP A 223 -27.64 -2.06 5.48
N TRP A 224 -26.57 -2.36 4.74
CA TRP A 224 -25.46 -3.14 5.29
C TRP A 224 -24.76 -2.44 6.45
N ALA A 225 -24.57 -1.10 6.36
CA ALA A 225 -23.95 -0.34 7.43
C ALA A 225 -24.79 -0.39 8.72
N PHE A 226 -26.10 -0.24 8.59
CA PHE A 226 -27.02 -0.40 9.73
C PHE A 226 -26.94 -1.79 10.33
N GLN A 227 -26.97 -2.83 9.49
CA GLN A 227 -26.86 -4.23 9.94
C GLN A 227 -25.49 -4.56 10.56
N TYR A 228 -24.42 -3.88 10.15
CA TYR A 228 -23.09 -4.05 10.73
C TYR A 228 -22.98 -3.35 12.09
N LEU A 229 -23.46 -2.11 12.18
CA LEU A 229 -23.33 -1.29 13.40
C LEU A 229 -24.19 -1.78 14.57
N LYS A 230 -25.32 -2.45 14.31
CA LYS A 230 -26.17 -3.00 15.38
C LYS A 230 -25.47 -4.01 16.29
N PHE A 231 -24.37 -4.61 15.84
CA PHE A 231 -23.61 -5.59 16.64
C PHE A 231 -22.73 -4.93 17.69
N PHE A 232 -22.54 -3.61 17.61
CA PHE A 232 -21.79 -2.83 18.57
C PHE A 232 -22.79 -2.17 19.53
N ASN A 233 -22.52 -2.21 20.82
CA ASN A 233 -23.33 -1.53 21.83
C ASN A 233 -22.45 -1.08 22.98
N ASP A 234 -21.56 -0.15 22.67
CA ASP A 234 -20.65 0.49 23.60
C ASP A 234 -21.30 1.78 24.10
N ALA A 235 -22.45 1.62 24.79
CA ALA A 235 -23.20 2.75 25.32
C ALA A 235 -22.31 3.57 26.26
N PRO A 236 -22.19 4.89 26.05
CA PRO A 236 -21.35 5.74 26.88
C PRO A 236 -21.83 5.71 28.34
N PRO A 237 -20.93 5.94 29.31
CA PRO A 237 -21.34 6.37 30.64
C PRO A 237 -22.25 7.60 30.49
N SER A 238 -23.38 7.64 31.21
CA SER A 238 -24.40 8.69 31.14
C SER A 238 -23.86 10.12 31.29
N ASP A 239 -22.66 10.24 31.85
CA ASP A 239 -22.08 11.50 32.30
C ASP A 239 -21.15 12.13 31.24
N TYR A 240 -20.83 11.43 30.14
CA TYR A 240 -19.89 11.91 29.10
C TYR A 240 -20.57 12.70 27.96
N ILE A 241 -21.90 12.54 27.77
CA ILE A 241 -22.66 13.24 26.72
C ILE A 241 -23.44 14.46 27.25
N LEU A 242 -22.98 15.08 28.33
CA LEU A 242 -23.60 16.31 28.84
C LEU A 242 -22.83 17.52 28.27
N ASP A 243 -23.56 18.41 27.58
CA ASP A 243 -23.16 19.74 27.07
C ASP A 243 -22.54 19.89 25.67
N PHE A 244 -22.88 19.06 24.69
CA PHE A 244 -22.57 19.36 23.27
C PHE A 244 -23.61 20.29 22.63
N LYS A 245 -23.14 21.33 21.93
CA LYS A 245 -23.98 22.20 21.08
C LYS A 245 -23.93 21.70 19.63
N THR A 246 -25.10 21.57 19.02
CA THR A 246 -25.23 21.28 17.59
C THR A 246 -24.97 22.54 16.76
N GLN A 247 -23.96 22.49 15.90
CA GLN A 247 -23.57 23.58 14.99
C GLN A 247 -24.34 23.50 13.67
N LYS A 248 -24.53 22.28 13.17
CA LYS A 248 -25.21 21.99 11.91
C LYS A 248 -25.84 20.62 11.98
N THR A 249 -27.00 20.46 11.34
CA THR A 249 -27.63 19.16 11.10
C THR A 249 -27.81 18.96 9.60
N THR A 250 -27.43 17.79 9.11
CA THR A 250 -27.63 17.35 7.72
C THR A 250 -28.59 16.18 7.72
N TYR A 251 -29.61 16.24 6.87
CA TYR A 251 -30.59 15.18 6.69
C TYR A 251 -30.41 14.54 5.32
N PRO A 252 -30.06 13.25 5.26
CA PRO A 252 -29.92 12.58 3.99
C PRO A 252 -31.26 12.36 3.29
N SER A 253 -31.36 12.83 2.05
CA SER A 253 -32.54 12.72 1.18
C SER A 253 -32.75 11.31 0.62
N PHE A 254 -31.68 10.53 0.42
CA PHE A 254 -31.80 9.16 -0.11
C PHE A 254 -32.27 8.12 0.93
N MET A 255 -32.29 8.47 2.22
CA MET A 255 -32.64 7.55 3.32
C MET A 255 -34.15 7.42 3.51
N VAL A 256 -34.81 6.72 2.58
CA VAL A 256 -36.27 6.53 2.62
C VAL A 256 -36.69 5.55 3.72
N THR A 257 -35.97 4.41 3.85
CA THR A 257 -36.28 3.37 4.86
C THR A 257 -35.99 3.86 6.27
N TYR A 258 -34.85 4.52 6.47
CA TYR A 258 -34.37 5.02 7.76
C TYR A 258 -34.61 6.52 7.88
N ASN A 259 -35.90 6.89 7.94
CA ASN A 259 -36.35 8.29 7.87
C ASN A 259 -35.96 9.18 9.07
N LYS A 260 -35.29 8.63 10.08
CA LYS A 260 -34.70 9.39 11.20
C LYS A 260 -33.17 9.45 11.13
N THR A 261 -32.61 9.23 9.95
CA THR A 261 -31.17 9.40 9.73
C THR A 261 -30.82 10.87 9.68
N TYR A 262 -29.78 11.28 10.40
CA TYR A 262 -29.20 12.61 10.32
C TYR A 262 -27.75 12.62 10.84
N LEU A 263 -26.99 13.59 10.37
CA LEU A 263 -25.63 13.88 10.84
C LEU A 263 -25.60 15.26 11.50
N GLU A 264 -25.17 15.31 12.75
CA GLU A 264 -24.95 16.52 13.51
C GLU A 264 -23.46 16.81 13.71
N TYR A 265 -23.10 18.07 13.57
CA TYR A 265 -21.77 18.60 13.89
C TYR A 265 -21.87 19.14 15.31
N ILE A 266 -21.15 18.52 16.24
CA ILE A 266 -21.26 18.81 17.66
C ILE A 266 -19.96 19.42 18.19
N GLU A 267 -20.09 20.37 19.11
CA GLU A 267 -18.96 21.05 19.75
C GLU A 267 -19.30 21.45 21.19
N ASN A 268 -18.34 21.30 22.09
CA ASN A 268 -18.34 21.94 23.40
C ASN A 268 -17.02 22.70 23.61
N GLU A 269 -16.74 23.19 24.82
CA GLU A 269 -15.50 23.95 25.08
C GLU A 269 -14.21 23.12 24.93
N ILE A 270 -14.31 21.79 24.94
CA ILE A 270 -13.18 20.87 25.04
C ILE A 270 -13.01 20.04 23.75
N GLU A 271 -14.10 19.72 23.06
CA GLU A 271 -14.15 18.67 22.05
C GLU A 271 -15.10 19.01 20.89
N LYS A 272 -14.76 18.49 19.71
CA LYS A 272 -15.57 18.57 18.49
C LYS A 272 -15.81 17.18 17.93
N GLY A 273 -16.92 17.00 17.23
CA GLY A 273 -17.21 15.69 16.67
C GLY A 273 -18.41 15.64 15.74
N PHE A 274 -18.71 14.42 15.36
CA PHE A 274 -19.95 14.04 14.72
C PHE A 274 -20.86 13.31 15.70
N LYS A 275 -22.15 13.59 15.59
CA LYS A 275 -23.21 12.71 16.06
C LYS A 275 -23.97 12.21 14.84
N LEU A 276 -23.88 10.91 14.57
CA LEU A 276 -24.63 10.23 13.53
C LEU A 276 -25.78 9.46 14.17
N GLN A 277 -27.01 9.78 13.79
CA GLN A 277 -28.15 8.91 14.08
C GLN A 277 -28.61 8.28 12.77
N MET A 278 -28.90 6.99 12.79
CA MET A 278 -29.48 6.28 11.65
C MET A 278 -30.49 5.25 12.16
N GLY A 279 -31.60 5.10 11.45
CA GLY A 279 -32.70 4.23 11.85
C GLY A 279 -34.06 4.88 11.68
N ASP A 280 -35.03 4.33 12.39
CA ASP A 280 -36.41 4.81 12.45
C ASP A 280 -36.92 4.91 13.90
N ILE A 281 -38.24 4.83 14.09
CA ILE A 281 -38.86 4.91 15.42
C ILE A 281 -38.81 3.59 16.21
N GLU A 282 -38.59 2.46 15.54
CA GLU A 282 -38.57 1.12 16.13
C GLU A 282 -37.14 0.68 16.45
N GLU A 283 -36.19 1.01 15.58
CA GLU A 283 -34.81 0.58 15.68
C GLU A 283 -33.86 1.67 15.17
N TYR A 284 -32.89 2.04 15.99
CA TYR A 284 -31.90 3.04 15.62
C TYR A 284 -30.55 2.77 16.28
N PHE A 285 -29.49 3.29 15.65
CA PHE A 285 -28.23 3.50 16.33
C PHE A 285 -27.92 4.99 16.43
N GLU A 286 -27.23 5.34 17.50
CA GLU A 286 -26.67 6.66 17.75
C GLU A 286 -25.17 6.49 17.93
N CYS A 287 -24.39 7.21 17.14
CA CYS A 287 -22.95 7.14 17.12
C CYS A 287 -22.35 8.53 17.34
N TYR A 288 -21.37 8.60 18.23
CA TYR A 288 -20.54 9.78 18.44
C TYR A 288 -19.14 9.46 17.97
N LEU A 289 -18.53 10.38 17.21
CA LEU A 289 -17.14 10.30 16.79
C LEU A 289 -16.47 11.64 17.09
N PHE A 290 -15.46 11.63 17.94
CA PHE A 290 -14.78 12.84 18.41
C PHE A 290 -13.42 13.04 17.74
N GLN A 291 -12.97 14.29 17.67
CA GLN A 291 -11.66 14.61 17.08
C GLN A 291 -10.49 14.09 17.92
N SER A 292 -10.67 13.89 19.24
CA SER A 292 -9.74 13.11 20.07
C SER A 292 -9.55 11.65 19.61
N GLY A 293 -10.47 11.11 18.82
CA GLY A 293 -10.51 9.71 18.39
C GLY A 293 -11.30 8.78 19.30
N GLU A 294 -11.94 9.31 20.34
CA GLU A 294 -12.97 8.57 21.08
C GLU A 294 -14.22 8.43 20.21
N TYR A 295 -14.84 7.25 20.22
CA TYR A 295 -16.14 7.02 19.60
C TYR A 295 -17.05 6.27 20.56
N PHE A 296 -18.35 6.48 20.42
CA PHE A 296 -19.38 5.77 21.18
C PHE A 296 -20.46 5.31 20.25
N LEU A 297 -20.98 4.10 20.48
CA LEU A 297 -22.05 3.56 19.67
C LEU A 297 -23.11 2.93 20.54
N LYS A 298 -24.33 3.46 20.44
CA LYS A 298 -25.50 2.98 21.14
C LYS A 298 -26.49 2.43 20.13
N TYR A 299 -26.80 1.16 20.24
CA TYR A 299 -27.92 0.56 19.53
C TYR A 299 -29.14 0.50 20.45
N ALA A 300 -30.31 0.88 19.93
CA ALA A 300 -31.55 0.88 20.69
C ALA A 300 -32.71 0.37 19.83
N ARG A 301 -33.58 -0.41 20.47
CA ARG A 301 -34.83 -0.90 19.90
C ARG A 301 -36.00 -0.51 20.79
N THR A 302 -36.95 0.22 20.25
CA THR A 302 -38.15 0.68 20.91
C THR A 302 -39.28 -0.30 20.60
N GLY A 303 -39.40 -1.34 21.43
CA GLY A 303 -40.47 -2.34 21.30
C GLY A 303 -40.46 -3.30 22.48
N ASN A 304 -41.59 -3.36 23.20
CA ASN A 304 -41.82 -4.30 24.29
C ASN A 304 -41.64 -5.73 23.76
N TYR A 305 -40.75 -6.50 24.39
CA TYR A 305 -40.83 -7.96 24.32
C TYR A 305 -42.16 -8.37 24.98
N LEU A 306 -43.12 -8.80 24.16
CA LEU A 306 -44.21 -9.68 24.58
C LEU A 306 -43.91 -11.09 24.08
#